data_AF-A0A354ZGK6-F1
#
_entry.id   AF-A0A354ZGK6-F1
#
_cell.length_a   1.000
_cell.length_b   1.000
_cell.length_c   1.000
_cell.angle_alpha   90.00
_cell.angle_beta   90.00
_cell.angle_gamma   90.00
#
_symmetry.space_group_name_H-M   'P 1'
#
loop_
_entity.id
_entity.type
_entity.pdbx_description
1 polymer ?
#
loop_
_entity_poly.entity_id
_entity_poly.type
_entity_poly.pdbx_seq_one_letter_code
_entity_poly.pdbx_strand_id
1 'polypeptide(L)'
;MTMALYPVFFASIFALGSVQRSPLFALTIVVKAFSAGLVASTLITTTPFVDIFAGVSRAMPAIVSDALFMGYRSFFILINELQNLLRAVRLRGGAGRGLAQQLRTYGQVLGVVILHSADMTERMYRVMIVRGYSRRIESAREWPPPRTFDYLLIAYAGAVLALILTLK
;
A
#
# COMPACT_ATOMS: atom_id res chain seq x y z
N MET A 1 -6.02 15.73 8.67
CA MET A 1 -7.46 15.82 9.03
C MET A 1 -8.37 14.94 8.17
N THR A 2 -8.06 14.68 6.89
CA THR A 2 -8.85 13.81 5.99
C THR A 2 -8.78 12.31 6.28
N MET A 3 -7.68 11.82 6.88
CA MET A 3 -7.47 10.39 7.17
C MET A 3 -8.40 9.82 8.25
N ALA A 4 -8.90 10.66 9.17
CA ALA A 4 -9.86 10.25 10.22
C ALA A 4 -11.30 10.19 9.71
N LEU A 5 -11.57 10.68 8.48
CA LEU A 5 -12.91 10.66 7.90
C LEU A 5 -13.31 9.24 7.45
N TYR A 6 -12.33 8.41 7.05
CA TYR A 6 -12.55 7.06 6.54
C TYR A 6 -13.10 6.09 7.59
N PRO A 7 -12.53 6.03 8.82
CA PRO A 7 -13.09 5.19 9.89
C PRO A 7 -14.47 5.69 10.36
N VAL A 8 -14.69 7.00 10.39
CA VAL A 8 -15.98 7.59 10.78
C VAL A 8 -17.08 7.28 9.76
N PHE A 9 -16.77 7.34 8.47
CA PHE A 9 -17.68 6.98 7.39
C PHE A 9 -18.06 5.49 7.40
N PHE A 10 -17.09 4.60 7.65
CA PHE A 10 -17.38 3.18 7.80
C PHE A 10 -18.18 2.88 9.08
N ALA A 11 -17.89 3.57 10.19
CA ALA A 11 -18.62 3.44 11.43
C ALA A 11 -20.09 3.88 11.31
N SER A 12 -20.37 4.96 10.56
CA SER A 12 -21.74 5.45 10.36
C SER A 12 -22.59 4.53 9.48
N ILE A 13 -22.02 3.95 8.42
CA ILE A 13 -22.69 2.94 7.58
C ILE A 13 -23.04 1.69 8.40
N PHE A 14 -22.12 1.26 9.26
CA PHE A 14 -22.34 0.06 10.08
C PHE A 14 -23.38 0.28 11.18
N ALA A 15 -23.40 1.47 11.81
CA ALA A 15 -24.40 1.84 12.81
C ALA A 15 -25.83 1.87 12.26
N LEU A 16 -26.00 2.26 10.99
CA LEU A 16 -27.31 2.26 10.32
C LEU A 16 -27.79 0.84 9.96
N GLY A 17 -26.89 -0.11 9.69
CA GLY A 17 -27.23 -1.48 9.32
C GLY A 17 -27.54 -2.41 10.52
N SER A 18 -27.11 -2.05 11.72
CA SER A 18 -27.15 -2.95 12.89
C SER A 18 -28.35 -2.75 13.83
N VAL A 19 -29.32 -1.93 13.45
CA VAL A 19 -30.48 -1.56 14.28
C VAL A 19 -31.43 -2.74 14.58
N GLN A 20 -31.38 -3.85 13.83
CA GLN A 20 -32.44 -4.87 13.87
C GLN A 20 -32.20 -6.12 14.74
N ARG A 21 -31.08 -6.30 15.46
CA ARG A 21 -30.87 -7.59 16.19
C ARG A 21 -30.32 -7.53 17.61
N SER A 22 -29.44 -6.59 17.96
CA SER A 22 -29.03 -6.32 19.35
C SER A 22 -28.05 -5.13 19.40
N PRO A 23 -28.25 -4.14 20.30
CA PRO A 23 -27.43 -2.93 20.36
C PRO A 23 -25.97 -3.21 20.79
N LEU A 24 -25.73 -4.28 21.55
CA LEU A 24 -24.39 -4.63 22.03
C LEU A 24 -23.50 -5.20 20.91
N PHE A 25 -24.02 -6.09 20.06
CA PHE A 25 -23.25 -6.62 18.93
C PHE A 25 -22.94 -5.56 17.88
N ALA A 26 -23.88 -4.65 17.64
CA ALA A 26 -23.71 -3.47 16.79
C ALA A 26 -22.50 -2.63 17.23
N LEU A 27 -22.47 -2.28 18.53
CA LEU A 27 -21.41 -1.47 19.13
C LEU A 27 -20.04 -2.13 18.97
N THR A 28 -19.94 -3.44 19.23
CA THR A 28 -18.67 -4.18 19.14
C THR A 28 -18.10 -4.18 17.73
N ILE A 29 -18.94 -4.35 16.70
CA ILE A 29 -18.46 -4.34 15.31
C ILE A 29 -17.99 -2.94 14.90
N VAL A 30 -18.72 -1.89 15.29
CA VAL A 30 -18.34 -0.49 15.02
C VAL A 30 -17.01 -0.16 15.68
N VAL A 31 -16.83 -0.47 16.97
CA VAL A 31 -15.59 -0.21 17.71
C VAL A 31 -14.41 -1.01 17.13
N LYS A 32 -14.64 -2.27 16.73
CA LYS A 32 -13.61 -3.10 16.08
C LYS A 32 -13.20 -2.55 14.72
N ALA A 33 -14.14 -2.14 13.88
CA ALA A 33 -13.84 -1.57 12.57
C ALA A 33 -13.13 -0.22 12.69
N PHE A 34 -13.58 0.63 13.62
CA PHE A 34 -12.98 1.94 13.87
C PHE A 34 -11.55 1.83 14.41
N SER A 35 -11.33 0.95 15.40
CA SER A 35 -9.99 0.70 15.95
C SER A 35 -9.04 0.12 14.89
N ALA A 36 -9.48 -0.87 14.11
CA ALA A 36 -8.68 -1.43 13.02
C ALA A 36 -8.35 -0.37 11.95
N GLY A 37 -9.31 0.48 11.57
CA GLY A 37 -9.09 1.56 10.62
C GLY A 37 -8.11 2.61 11.13
N LEU A 38 -8.20 3.00 12.40
CA LEU A 38 -7.24 3.93 13.01
C LEU A 38 -5.83 3.34 13.05
N VAL A 39 -5.66 2.08 13.46
CA VAL A 39 -4.35 1.41 13.51
C VAL A 39 -3.74 1.30 12.11
N ALA A 40 -4.52 0.94 11.10
CA ALA A 40 -4.04 0.87 9.72
C ALA A 40 -3.62 2.26 9.20
N SER A 41 -4.41 3.29 9.48
CA SER A 41 -4.15 4.66 9.04
C SER A 41 -2.90 5.26 9.70
N THR A 42 -2.73 5.04 11.01
CA THR A 42 -1.52 5.47 11.72
C THR A 42 -0.30 4.75 11.17
N LEU A 43 -0.37 3.44 10.95
CA LEU A 43 0.75 2.65 10.41
C LEU A 43 1.21 3.15 9.04
N ILE A 44 0.28 3.38 8.11
CA ILE A 44 0.59 3.87 6.75
C ILE A 44 1.19 5.28 6.78
N THR A 45 0.82 6.10 7.77
CA THR A 45 1.29 7.48 7.87
C THR A 45 2.64 7.59 8.58
N THR A 46 2.90 6.76 9.59
CA THR A 46 4.12 6.84 10.41
C THR A 46 5.28 6.03 9.86
N THR A 47 5.01 4.96 9.09
CA THR A 47 6.04 4.02 8.65
C THR A 47 6.10 3.97 7.12
N PRO A 48 7.26 4.21 6.48
CA PRO A 48 7.37 4.06 5.04
C PRO A 48 7.25 2.59 4.64
N PHE A 49 6.59 2.31 3.50
CA PHE A 49 6.37 0.95 2.98
C PHE A 49 7.66 0.13 2.84
N VAL A 50 8.78 0.78 2.57
CA VAL A 50 10.12 0.17 2.48
C VAL A 50 10.51 -0.53 3.79
N ASP A 51 10.16 0.05 4.94
CA ASP A 51 10.47 -0.51 6.26
C ASP A 51 9.51 -1.65 6.64
N ILE A 52 8.27 -1.59 6.19
CA ILE A 52 7.30 -2.69 6.32
C ILE A 52 7.83 -3.93 5.58
N PHE A 53 8.32 -3.74 4.35
CA PHE A 53 8.90 -4.84 3.56
C PHE A 53 10.19 -5.38 4.15
N ALA A 54 11.01 -4.54 4.80
CA ALA A 54 12.17 -4.99 5.56
C ALA A 54 11.74 -5.93 6.72
N GLY A 55 10.67 -5.61 7.44
CA GLY A 55 10.11 -6.51 8.46
C GLY A 55 9.59 -7.83 7.89
N VAL A 56 8.87 -7.78 6.77
CA VAL A 56 8.37 -8.98 6.07
C VAL A 56 9.52 -9.85 5.53
N SER A 57 10.62 -9.23 5.09
CA SER A 57 11.81 -9.93 4.58
C SER A 57 12.46 -10.87 5.61
N ARG A 58 12.23 -10.64 6.91
CA ARG A 58 12.71 -11.52 7.99
C ARG A 58 11.97 -12.87 8.02
N ALA A 59 10.71 -12.90 7.60
CA ALA A 59 9.87 -14.08 7.59
C ALA A 59 9.81 -14.78 6.22
N MET A 60 10.18 -14.09 5.14
CA MET A 60 10.09 -14.59 3.77
C MET A 60 11.48 -14.92 3.16
N PRO A 61 11.54 -15.78 2.13
CA PRO A 61 12.79 -16.03 1.41
C PRO A 61 13.35 -14.75 0.79
N ALA A 62 14.68 -14.60 0.79
CA ALA A 62 15.37 -13.39 0.31
C ALA A 62 15.00 -13.01 -1.15
N ILE A 63 14.61 -13.98 -1.98
CA ILE A 63 14.20 -13.73 -3.37
C ILE A 63 12.86 -12.99 -3.45
N VAL A 64 11.95 -13.23 -2.50
CA VAL A 64 10.64 -12.60 -2.45
C VAL A 64 10.78 -11.15 -2.00
N SER A 65 11.60 -10.90 -0.97
CA SER A 65 11.86 -9.54 -0.50
C SER A 65 12.52 -8.69 -1.58
N ASP A 66 13.46 -9.27 -2.32
CA ASP A 66 14.16 -8.60 -3.40
C ASP A 66 13.21 -8.21 -4.55
N ALA A 67 12.40 -9.17 -5.01
CA ALA A 67 11.34 -8.91 -5.98
C ALA A 67 10.38 -7.81 -5.51
N LEU A 68 10.07 -7.74 -4.21
CA LEU A 68 9.20 -6.74 -3.62
C LEU A 68 9.83 -5.34 -3.62
N PHE A 69 11.11 -5.21 -3.25
CA PHE A 69 11.84 -3.95 -3.33
C PHE A 69 11.97 -3.44 -4.76
N MET A 70 12.32 -4.34 -5.69
CA MET A 70 12.41 -4.02 -7.10
C MET A 70 11.04 -3.63 -7.67
N GLY A 71 9.99 -4.36 -7.32
CA GLY A 71 8.61 -4.07 -7.70
C GLY A 71 8.14 -2.71 -7.16
N TYR A 72 8.40 -2.41 -5.88
CA TYR A 72 8.11 -1.12 -5.27
C TYR A 72 8.79 0.02 -6.02
N ARG A 73 10.12 -0.06 -6.24
CA ARG A 73 10.85 0.96 -6.99
C ARG A 73 10.30 1.12 -8.41
N SER A 74 10.02 0.00 -9.07
CA SER A 74 9.53 0.00 -10.45
C SER A 74 8.14 0.62 -10.56
N PHE A 75 7.27 0.38 -9.58
CA PHE A 75 5.94 0.99 -9.51
C PHE A 75 5.99 2.53 -9.51
N PHE A 76 6.88 3.13 -8.73
CA PHE A 76 7.05 4.59 -8.71
C PHE A 76 7.66 5.15 -10.00
N ILE A 77 8.50 4.39 -10.70
CA ILE A 77 9.01 4.82 -12.01
C ILE A 77 7.88 4.76 -13.04
N LEU A 78 7.14 3.64 -13.06
CA LEU A 78 6.07 3.40 -14.01
C LEU A 78 4.89 4.37 -13.83
N ILE A 79 4.60 4.80 -12.61
CA ILE A 79 3.54 5.81 -12.38
C ILE A 79 3.94 7.18 -12.92
N ASN A 80 5.23 7.56 -12.82
CA ASN A 80 5.73 8.80 -13.40
C ASN A 80 5.72 8.74 -14.93
N GLU A 81 6.11 7.61 -15.51
CA GLU A 81 6.00 7.30 -16.94
C GLU A 81 4.55 7.46 -17.42
N LEU A 82 3.62 6.79 -16.73
CA LEU A 82 2.19 6.86 -17.03
C LEU A 82 1.68 8.31 -16.96
N GLN A 83 2.04 9.07 -15.92
CA GLN A 83 1.65 10.48 -15.81
C GLN A 83 2.19 11.33 -16.97
N ASN A 84 3.43 11.08 -17.41
CA ASN A 84 4.02 11.77 -18.55
C ASN A 84 3.33 11.42 -19.86
N LEU A 85 3.00 10.15 -20.07
CA LEU A 85 2.23 9.70 -21.24
C LEU A 85 0.82 10.33 -21.25
N LEU A 86 0.14 10.34 -20.11
CA LEU A 86 -1.17 10.97 -19.98
C LEU A 86 -1.11 12.48 -20.25
N ARG A 87 -0.05 13.17 -19.79
CA ARG A 87 0.18 14.59 -20.11
C ARG A 87 0.41 14.79 -21.61
N ALA A 88 1.24 13.97 -22.24
CA ALA A 88 1.52 14.06 -23.68
C ALA A 88 0.25 13.83 -24.53
N VAL A 89 -0.57 12.84 -24.15
CA VAL A 89 -1.89 12.61 -24.76
C VAL A 89 -2.81 13.82 -24.60
N ARG A 90 -2.81 14.43 -23.41
CA ARG A 90 -3.61 15.64 -23.14
C ARG A 90 -3.17 16.83 -24.01
N LEU A 91 -1.86 16.99 -24.24
CA LEU A 91 -1.31 18.06 -25.09
C LEU A 91 -1.59 17.85 -26.58
N ARG A 92 -1.66 16.61 -27.06
CA ARG A 92 -1.93 16.27 -28.48
C ARG A 92 -3.41 16.38 -28.89
N GLY A 93 -4.24 17.04 -28.09
CA GLY A 93 -5.67 17.25 -28.38
C GLY A 93 -6.63 16.46 -27.48
N GLY A 94 -6.11 15.74 -26.48
CA GLY A 94 -6.92 15.02 -25.50
C GLY A 94 -7.66 13.82 -26.08
N ALA A 95 -8.01 12.88 -25.22
CA ALA A 95 -8.86 11.78 -25.62
C ALA A 95 -10.25 12.37 -25.97
N GLY A 96 -10.72 12.13 -27.20
CA GLY A 96 -11.87 12.83 -27.79
C GLY A 96 -13.11 12.92 -26.90
N ARG A 97 -14.06 13.80 -27.25
CA ARG A 97 -15.24 14.11 -26.40
C ARG A 97 -16.11 12.91 -26.02
N GLY A 98 -16.05 11.80 -26.77
CA GLY A 98 -16.83 10.58 -26.49
C GLY A 98 -16.12 9.59 -25.56
N LEU A 99 -16.87 9.00 -24.62
CA LEU A 99 -16.38 7.97 -23.68
C LEU A 99 -15.64 6.82 -24.37
N ALA A 100 -16.12 6.35 -25.53
CA ALA A 100 -15.47 5.28 -26.29
C ALA A 100 -14.06 5.65 -26.78
N GLN A 101 -13.86 6.91 -27.20
CA GLN A 101 -12.56 7.39 -27.66
C GLN A 101 -11.60 7.63 -26.49
N GLN A 102 -12.15 8.03 -25.33
CA GLN A 102 -11.41 8.10 -24.07
C GLN A 102 -10.89 6.73 -23.65
N LEU A 103 -11.77 5.73 -23.59
CA LEU A 103 -11.40 4.36 -23.26
C LEU A 103 -10.37 3.78 -24.23
N ARG A 104 -10.51 4.02 -25.54
CA ARG A 104 -9.53 3.57 -26.54
C ARG A 104 -8.15 4.21 -26.31
N THR A 105 -8.12 5.50 -26.00
CA THR A 105 -6.88 6.24 -25.74
C THR A 105 -6.21 5.73 -24.46
N TYR A 106 -6.98 5.54 -23.38
CA TYR A 106 -6.45 4.95 -22.14
C TYR A 106 -5.95 3.51 -22.34
N GLY A 107 -6.66 2.71 -23.15
CA GLY A 107 -6.21 1.36 -23.51
C GLY A 107 -4.88 1.37 -24.26
N GLN A 108 -4.67 2.32 -25.19
CA GLN A 108 -3.39 2.49 -25.87
C GLN A 108 -2.27 2.89 -24.90
N VAL A 109 -2.54 3.84 -24.00
CA VAL A 109 -1.56 4.26 -22.98
C VAL A 109 -1.19 3.08 -22.07
N LEU A 110 -2.17 2.30 -21.62
CA LEU A 110 -1.93 1.10 -20.81
C LEU A 110 -1.08 0.07 -21.57
N GLY A 111 -1.36 -0.16 -22.86
CA GLY A 111 -0.55 -1.06 -23.69
C GLY A 111 0.92 -0.63 -23.77
N VAL A 112 1.17 0.67 -23.97
CA VAL A 112 2.53 1.24 -23.98
C VAL A 112 3.21 1.06 -22.63
N VAL A 113 2.51 1.33 -21.53
CA VAL A 113 3.04 1.19 -20.16
C VAL A 113 3.39 -0.26 -19.85
N ILE A 114 2.57 -1.23 -20.28
CA ILE A 114 2.85 -2.66 -20.08
C ILE A 114 4.13 -3.06 -20.82
N LEU A 115 4.27 -2.67 -22.10
CA LEU A 115 5.47 -2.97 -22.88
C LEU A 115 6.71 -2.35 -22.23
N HIS A 116 6.62 -1.09 -21.81
CA HIS A 116 7.74 -0.42 -21.16
C HIS A 116 8.10 -1.03 -19.81
N SER A 117 7.14 -1.59 -19.07
CA SER A 117 7.42 -2.27 -17.80
C SER A 117 8.24 -3.56 -18.00
N ALA A 118 8.03 -4.28 -19.10
CA ALA A 118 8.83 -5.45 -19.47
C ALA A 118 10.27 -5.06 -19.82
N ASP A 119 10.45 -4.07 -20.70
CA ASP A 119 11.77 -3.54 -21.08
C ASP A 119 12.53 -2.98 -19.87
N MET A 120 11.83 -2.27 -18.99
CA MET A 120 12.38 -1.72 -17.76
C MET A 120 12.90 -2.83 -16.84
N THR A 121 12.13 -3.89 -16.64
CA THR A 121 12.50 -5.00 -15.77
C THR A 121 13.74 -5.69 -16.30
N GLU A 122 13.80 -5.95 -17.61
CA GLU A 122 14.98 -6.54 -18.24
C GLU A 122 16.22 -5.64 -18.12
N ARG A 123 16.05 -4.33 -18.37
CA ARG A 123 17.13 -3.36 -18.22
C ARG A 123 17.69 -3.33 -16.80
N MET A 124 16.81 -3.30 -15.79
CA MET A 124 17.24 -3.34 -14.40
C MET A 124 17.95 -4.66 -14.06
N TYR A 125 17.45 -5.78 -14.56
CA TYR A 125 18.08 -7.09 -14.38
C TYR A 125 19.50 -7.14 -14.97
N ARG A 126 19.69 -6.65 -16.20
CA ARG A 126 21.02 -6.55 -16.82
C ARG A 126 21.99 -5.69 -16.01
N VAL A 127 21.52 -4.56 -15.48
CA VAL A 127 22.34 -3.70 -14.59
C VAL A 127 22.74 -4.41 -13.31
N MET A 128 21.84 -5.21 -12.73
CA MET A 128 22.14 -5.99 -11.52
C MET A 128 23.20 -7.06 -11.79
N ILE A 129 23.11 -7.78 -12.93
CA ILE A 129 24.13 -8.77 -13.32
C ILE A 129 25.52 -8.12 -13.41
N VAL A 130 25.64 -6.98 -14.09
CA VAL A 130 26.93 -6.28 -14.26
C VAL A 130 27.53 -5.83 -12.92
N ARG A 131 26.68 -5.51 -11.93
CA ARG A 131 27.11 -5.15 -10.57
C ARG A 131 27.50 -6.34 -9.69
N GLY A 132 27.50 -7.56 -10.23
CA GLY A 132 27.86 -8.77 -9.48
C GLY A 132 26.73 -9.30 -8.61
N TYR A 133 25.47 -9.12 -9.02
CA TYR A 133 24.32 -9.60 -8.27
C TYR A 133 24.37 -11.11 -8.00
N SER A 134 24.54 -11.48 -6.72
CA SER A 134 24.71 -12.85 -6.24
C SER A 134 23.41 -13.47 -5.69
N ARG A 135 22.25 -13.12 -6.28
CA ARG A 135 20.89 -13.59 -5.89
C ARG A 135 20.38 -13.09 -4.52
N ARG A 136 21.08 -12.15 -3.88
CA ARG A 136 20.59 -11.44 -2.69
C ARG A 136 20.87 -9.96 -2.87
N ILE A 137 19.81 -9.14 -2.93
CA ILE A 137 19.95 -7.73 -2.57
C ILE A 137 20.01 -7.70 -1.04
N GLU A 138 21.20 -7.51 -0.49
CA GLU A 138 21.32 -7.15 0.92
C GLU A 138 20.72 -5.76 1.07
N SER A 139 19.53 -5.68 1.68
CA SER A 139 18.89 -4.41 1.96
C SER A 139 19.80 -3.63 2.90
N ALA A 140 20.46 -2.59 2.39
CA ALA A 140 21.38 -1.73 3.15
C ALA A 140 20.72 -0.91 4.27
N ARG A 141 19.47 -1.21 4.65
CA ARG A 141 18.80 -0.61 5.80
C ARG A 141 18.92 -1.55 6.98
N GLU A 142 19.95 -1.30 7.78
CA GLU A 142 20.01 -1.77 9.16
C GLU A 142 18.84 -1.12 9.92
N TRP A 143 17.98 -1.93 10.52
CA TRP A 143 16.86 -1.44 11.31
C TRP A 143 17.44 -0.68 12.52
N PRO A 144 17.16 0.63 12.70
CA PRO A 144 17.62 1.33 13.89
C PRO A 144 17.05 0.64 15.14
N PRO A 145 17.81 0.57 16.25
CA PRO A 145 17.33 -0.11 17.45
C PRO A 145 15.97 0.48 17.90
N PRO A 146 15.02 -0.38 18.34
CA PRO A 146 13.68 0.05 18.68
C PRO A 146 13.72 1.10 19.79
N ARG A 147 12.98 2.19 19.60
CA ARG A 147 12.90 3.27 20.60
C ARG A 147 11.97 2.84 21.73
N THR A 148 12.14 3.41 22.92
CA THR A 148 11.27 3.16 24.09
C THR A 148 9.79 3.37 23.80
N PHE A 149 9.47 4.22 22.82
CA PHE A 149 8.10 4.47 22.37
C PHE A 149 7.50 3.28 21.61
N ASP A 150 8.29 2.45 20.92
CA ASP A 150 7.81 1.26 20.20
C ASP A 150 7.26 0.22 21.18
N TYR A 151 7.91 0.06 22.34
CA TYR A 151 7.43 -0.83 23.40
C TYR A 151 6.11 -0.36 24.01
N LEU A 152 5.94 0.95 24.23
CA LEU A 152 4.67 1.52 24.69
C LEU A 152 3.55 1.33 23.67
N LEU A 153 3.87 1.43 22.38
CA LEU A 153 2.92 1.26 21.29
C LEU A 153 2.49 -0.21 21.14
N ILE A 154 3.42 -1.15 21.30
CA ILE A 154 3.14 -2.60 21.34
C ILE A 154 2.27 -2.94 22.56
N ALA A 155 2.56 -2.36 23.73
CA ALA A 155 1.77 -2.57 24.95
C ALA A 155 0.34 -2.03 24.79
N TYR A 156 0.18 -0.84 24.20
CA TYR A 156 -1.14 -0.27 23.89
C TYR A 156 -1.91 -1.13 22.89
N ALA A 157 -1.27 -1.58 21.80
CA ALA A 157 -1.89 -2.47 20.83
C ALA A 157 -2.34 -3.80 21.46
N GLY A 158 -1.50 -4.39 22.32
CA GLY A 158 -1.83 -5.60 23.07
C GLY A 158 -3.02 -5.41 24.02
N ALA A 159 -3.08 -4.29 24.73
CA ALA A 159 -4.19 -3.96 25.61
C ALA A 159 -5.52 -3.77 24.85
N VAL A 160 -5.49 -3.12 23.68
CA VAL A 160 -6.67 -2.96 22.81
C VAL A 160 -7.12 -4.31 22.25
N LEU A 161 -6.20 -5.16 21.83
CA LEU A 161 -6.52 -6.50 21.31
C LEU A 161 -7.11 -7.41 22.40
N ALA A 162 -6.55 -7.35 23.62
CA ALA A 162 -7.08 -8.06 24.78
C ALA A 162 -8.50 -7.58 25.14
N LEU A 163 -8.72 -6.26 25.19
CA LEU A 163 -10.05 -5.67 25.44
C LEU A 163 -11.09 -6.15 24.42
N ILE A 164 -10.73 -6.20 23.13
CA ILE A 164 -11.60 -6.68 22.05
C ILE A 164 -11.87 -8.18 22.17
N LEU A 165 -10.88 -8.97 22.60
CA LEU A 165 -11.02 -10.42 22.77
C LEU A 165 -11.89 -10.77 23.99
N THR A 166 -11.80 -9.98 25.07
CA THR A 166 -12.63 -10.14 26.28
C THR A 166 -14.07 -9.68 26.11
N LEU A 167 -14.39 -8.92 25.04
CA LEU A 167 -15.74 -8.46 24.72
C LEU A 167 -16.56 -9.47 23.91
N LYS A 168 -16.03 -10.68 23.70
CA LYS A 168 -16.66 -11.80 23.00
C LYS A 168 -17.21 -12.80 24.01
#